data_AF-A0ABD4KT78-F1
#
_entry.id   AF-A0ABD4KT78-F1
#
_cell.length_a   1.000
_cell.length_b   1.000
_cell.length_c   1.000
_cell.angle_alpha   90.00
_cell.angle_beta   90.00
_cell.angle_gamma   90.00
#
_symmetry.space_group_name_H-M   'P 1'
#
loop_
_entity.id
_entity.type
_entity.pdbx_description
1 polymer ?
#
loop_
_entity_poly.entity_id
_entity_poly.type
_entity_poly.pdbx_seq_one_letter_code
_entity_poly.pdbx_strand_id
1 'polypeptide(L)' 'MAKRRTNQEWRTLFEHYESSQLSQRLFCERNGLSLSTFYAKRQQLKHIEKPNTVGFVKAEVVE' A
#
# COMPACT_ATOMS: atom_id res chain seq x y z
N MET A 1 12.00 -9.30 10.01
CA MET A 1 11.26 -8.07 10.33
C MET A 1 10.71 -7.45 9.06
N ALA A 2 9.40 -7.52 8.82
CA ALA A 2 8.80 -6.81 7.69
C ALA A 2 8.84 -5.31 8.00
N LYS A 3 9.60 -4.51 7.22
CA LYS A 3 9.62 -3.04 7.35
C LYS A 3 8.19 -2.52 7.32
N ARG A 4 7.67 -2.04 8.46
CA ARG A 4 6.36 -1.38 8.56
C ARG A 4 6.44 -0.04 7.82
N ARG A 5 5.96 -0.01 6.57
CA ARG A 5 5.86 1.23 5.77
C ARG A 5 4.66 2.04 6.23
N THR A 6 4.85 3.35 6.41
CA THR A 6 3.78 4.29 6.77
C THR A 6 2.87 4.55 5.57
N ASN A 7 1.69 5.13 5.80
CA ASN A 7 0.77 5.49 4.70
C ASN A 7 1.42 6.47 3.71
N GLN A 8 2.30 7.35 4.20
CA GLN A 8 3.02 8.32 3.37
C GLN A 8 4.01 7.63 2.43
N GLU A 9 4.79 6.68 2.96
CA GLU A 9 5.68 5.83 2.15
C GLU A 9 4.92 5.07 1.06
N TRP A 10 3.73 4.58 1.39
CA TRP A 10 2.87 3.93 0.40
C TRP A 10 2.38 4.90 -0.68
N ARG A 11 1.99 6.13 -0.33
CA ARG A 11 1.61 7.15 -1.33
C ARG A 11 2.77 7.43 -2.28
N THR A 12 3.96 7.67 -1.76
CA THR A 12 5.17 7.86 -2.57
C THR A 12 5.42 6.66 -3.48
N LEU A 13 5.28 5.42 -2.99
CA LEU A 13 5.39 4.23 -3.83
C LEU A 13 4.36 4.20 -4.96
N PHE A 14 3.12 4.59 -4.72
CA PHE A 14 2.10 4.66 -5.77
C PHE A 14 2.41 5.76 -6.79
N GLU A 15 2.85 6.95 -6.36
CA GLU A 15 3.28 8.01 -7.29
C GLU A 15 4.47 7.59 -8.14
N HIS A 16 5.48 6.97 -7.53
CA HIS A 16 6.62 6.40 -8.25
C HIS A 16 6.19 5.30 -9.22
N TYR A 17 5.20 4.48 -8.85
CA TYR A 17 4.64 3.46 -9.75
C TYR A 17 3.94 4.09 -10.95
N GLU A 18 3.12 5.12 -10.75
CA GLU A 18 2.42 5.81 -11.85
C GLU A 18 3.41 6.53 -12.77
N SER A 19 4.47 7.14 -12.21
CA SER A 19 5.54 7.78 -12.97
C SER A 19 6.43 6.77 -13.72
N SER A 20 6.69 5.59 -13.13
CA SER A 20 7.58 4.59 -13.73
C SER A 20 6.94 3.83 -14.91
N GLN A 21 5.61 3.88 -15.09
CA GLN A 21 4.85 3.13 -16.12
C GLN A 21 5.18 1.62 -16.16
N LEU A 22 5.68 1.07 -15.05
CA LEU A 22 6.04 -0.34 -14.94
C LEU A 22 4.79 -1.18 -14.72
N SER A 23 4.85 -2.46 -15.09
CA SER A 23 3.84 -3.40 -14.65
C SER A 23 3.89 -3.58 -13.13
N GLN A 24 2.72 -3.70 -12.50
CA GLN A 24 2.56 -3.80 -11.04
C GLN A 24 3.44 -4.91 -10.45
N ARG A 25 3.54 -6.05 -11.14
CA ARG A 25 4.40 -7.17 -10.74
C ARG A 25 5.87 -6.77 -10.68
N LEU A 26 6.38 -6.15 -11.74
CA LEU A 26 7.78 -5.73 -11.83
C LEU A 26 8.12 -4.65 -10.79
N PHE A 27 7.20 -3.71 -10.57
CA PHE A 27 7.34 -2.70 -9.54
C PHE A 27 7.36 -3.32 -8.14
N CYS A 28 6.47 -4.27 -7.87
CA CYS A 28 6.43 -4.98 -6.60
C CYS A 28 7.72 -5.77 -6.35
N GLU A 29 8.23 -6.50 -7.35
CA GLU A 29 9.49 -7.24 -7.22
C GLU A 29 10.68 -6.31 -6.96
N ARG A 30 10.79 -5.19 -7.70
CA ARG A 30 11.87 -4.19 -7.49
C ARG A 30 11.84 -3.56 -6.09
N ASN A 31 10.65 -3.36 -5.52
CA ASN A 31 10.49 -2.74 -4.21
C ASN A 31 10.39 -3.75 -3.06
N GLY A 32 10.53 -5.05 -3.34
CA GLY A 32 10.37 -6.12 -2.35
C GLY A 32 8.98 -6.12 -1.71
N LEU A 33 7.96 -5.82 -2.51
CA LEU A 33 6.55 -5.79 -2.11
C LEU A 33 5.85 -7.03 -2.62
N SER A 34 4.88 -7.53 -1.85
CA SER A 34 3.95 -8.53 -2.34
C SER A 34 2.80 -7.85 -3.09
N LEU A 35 2.41 -8.40 -4.24
CA LEU A 35 1.25 -7.94 -5.02
C LEU A 35 -0.01 -7.83 -4.16
N SER A 36 -0.28 -8.83 -3.31
CA SER A 36 -1.44 -8.81 -2.40
C SER A 36 -1.41 -7.62 -1.43
N THR A 37 -0.22 -7.29 -0.91
CA THR A 37 -0.05 -6.13 -0.01
C THR A 37 -0.26 -4.82 -0.78
N PHE A 38 0.27 -4.75 -2.01
CA PHE A 38 0.11 -3.59 -2.88
C PHE A 38 -1.36 -3.28 -3.16
N TYR A 39 -2.17 -4.30 -3.54
CA TYR A 39 -3.62 -4.12 -3.73
C TYR A 39 -4.34 -3.74 -2.44
N ALA A 40 -4.08 -4.44 -1.34
CA ALA A 40 -4.71 -4.15 -0.06
C ALA A 40 -4.43 -2.72 0.42
N LYS A 41 -3.20 -2.22 0.22
CA LYS A 41 -2.81 -0.85 0.59
C LYS A 41 -3.40 0.20 -0.34
N ARG A 42 -3.46 -0.08 -1.64
CA ARG A 42 -4.12 0.81 -2.61
C ARG A 42 -5.60 1.00 -2.27
N GLN A 43 -6.29 -0.08 -1.89
CA GLN A 43 -7.68 0.00 -1.44
C GLN A 43 -7.78 0.79 -0.13
N GLN A 44 -6.98 0.48 0.89
CA GLN A 44 -6.98 1.22 2.16
C GLN A 44 -6.79 2.73 1.97
N LEU A 45 -5.83 3.16 1.14
CA LEU A 45 -5.59 4.58 0.89
C LEU A 45 -6.74 5.26 0.16
N LYS A 46 -7.34 4.60 -0.84
CA LYS A 46 -8.55 5.11 -1.53
C LYS A 46 -9.72 5.34 -0.58
N HIS A 47 -9.86 4.50 0.45
CA HIS A 47 -10.91 4.66 1.46
C HIS A 47 -10.60 5.75 2.48
N ILE A 48 -9.33 6.01 2.80
CA ILE A 48 -8.93 7.10 3.71
C ILE A 48 -9.24 8.47 3.11
N GLU A 49 -9.18 8.62 1.78
CA GLU A 49 -9.47 9.88 1.08
C GLU A 49 -10.98 10.17 0.94
N LYS A 50 -11.85 9.17 1.20
CA LYS A 50 -13.30 9.36 1.31
C LYS A 50 -13.70 9.25 2.78
N PRO A 51 -14.04 10.35 3.47
CA PRO A 51 -14.28 10.33 4.91
C PRO A 51 -15.63 9.70 5.31
N ASN A 52 -16.17 8.76 4.52
CA ASN A 52 -17.44 8.14 4.87
C ASN A 52 -17.38 6.61 4.85
N THR A 53 -17.78 6.07 6.00
CA THR A 53 -18.18 4.69 6.31
C THR A 53 -17.11 3.58 6.36
N VAL A 54 -16.69 3.32 7.61
CA VAL A 54 -16.57 2.03 8.32
C VAL A 54 -16.10 0.79 7.54
N GLY A 55 -15.05 0.17 8.08
CA GLY A 55 -14.74 -1.25 7.90
C GLY A 55 -13.36 -1.45 7.28
N PHE A 56 -12.36 -1.77 8.10
CA PHE A 56 -11.36 -2.82 7.90
C PHE A 56 -10.28 -2.61 8.97
N VAL A 57 -10.49 -3.34 10.06
CA VAL A 57 -9.64 -3.53 11.23
C VAL A 57 -8.15 -3.52 10.87
N LYS A 58 -7.44 -2.52 11.39
CA LYS A 58 -6.00 -2.61 11.53
C LYS A 58 -5.77 -3.57 12.70
N ALA A 59 -5.55 -4.85 12.40
CA ALA A 59 -5.06 -5.81 13.37
C ALA A 59 -3.74 -5.26 13.93
N GLU A 60 -3.81 -4.78 15.17
CA GLU A 60 -2.66 -4.50 16.01
C GLU A 60 -2.05 -5.87 16.33
N VAL A 61 -0.97 -6.22 15.62
CA VAL A 61 -0.09 -7.30 16.07
C VAL A 61 0.64 -6.78 17.30
N VAL A 62 0.17 -7.31 18.42
CA VAL A 62 0.73 -7.32 19.77
C VAL A 62 2.24 -7.49 19.76
N GLU A 63 2.90 -6.75 20.65
CA GLU A 63 3.77 -7.31 21.70
C GLU A 63 3.64 -6.41 22.93
#